data_AF-A0AA97NYI4-F1
#
_entry.id   AF-A0AA97NYI4-F1
#
_cell.length_a   1.000
_cell.length_b   1.000
_cell.length_c   1.000
_cell.angle_alpha   90.00
_cell.angle_beta   90.00
_cell.angle_gamma   90.00
#
_symmetry.space_group_name_H-M   'P 1'
#
loop_
_entity.id
_entity.type
_entity.pdbx_description
1 polymer ?
#
loop_
_entity_poly.entity_id
_entity_poly.type
_entity_poly.pdbx_seq_one_letter_code
_entity_poly.pdbx_strand_id
1 'polypeptide(L)'
;MASSSQGVLLSPAELAYLHDSLSLTPPIRPDGRTATQFRPLTAETGILPGTNGSARICFADGTEAIVGVKAEVEKTRLAYNHGEEGAKLVAATAAAANDDEDGAEYGQRAGRSEWVELSVEIPGLRDDDANTIFLSEMLSEALLADGEFAKKLWINSS
;
A
#
# COMPACT_ATOMS: atom_id res chain seq x y z
N MET A 1 26.09 -13.82 0.84
CA MET A 1 25.17 -12.76 1.29
C MET A 1 25.82 -11.42 1.01
N ALA A 2 25.47 -10.78 -0.09
CA ALA A 2 25.91 -9.42 -0.40
C ALA A 2 24.66 -8.55 -0.36
N SER A 3 24.50 -7.80 0.74
CA SER A 3 23.56 -6.69 0.80
C SER A 3 24.10 -5.61 -0.12
N SER A 4 23.48 -5.42 -1.30
CA SER A 4 23.74 -4.28 -2.17
C SER A 4 23.07 -3.01 -1.60
N SER A 5 23.32 -2.71 -0.33
CA SER A 5 23.40 -1.32 0.06
C SER A 5 24.62 -0.78 -0.67
N GLN A 6 24.40 -0.16 -1.83
CA GLN A 6 25.39 0.69 -2.48
C GLN A 6 25.57 1.92 -1.58
N GLY A 7 26.12 1.67 -0.38
CA GLY A 7 26.46 2.70 0.58
C GLY A 7 27.47 3.56 -0.14
N VAL A 8 27.16 4.85 -0.23
CA VAL A 8 28.08 5.84 -0.76
C VAL A 8 29.41 5.62 -0.05
N LEU A 9 30.43 5.20 -0.81
CA LEU A 9 31.76 4.94 -0.28
C LEU A 9 32.42 6.29 -0.04
N LEU A 10 32.19 6.84 1.15
CA LEU A 10 32.76 8.11 1.59
C LEU A 10 34.12 7.86 2.25
N SER A 11 35.11 8.67 1.92
CA SER A 11 36.37 8.71 2.65
C SER A 11 36.16 9.21 4.09
N PRO A 12 37.07 8.88 5.02
CA PRO A 12 36.97 9.36 6.39
C PRO A 12 36.88 10.90 6.51
N ALA A 13 37.56 11.62 5.61
CA ALA A 13 37.52 13.09 5.58
C ALA A 13 36.16 13.63 5.11
N GLU A 14 35.55 13.02 4.10
CA GLU A 14 34.21 13.39 3.62
C GLU A 14 33.14 13.13 4.67
N LEU A 15 33.22 11.98 5.36
CA LEU A 15 32.32 11.65 6.47
C LEU A 15 32.45 12.65 7.62
N ALA A 16 33.68 12.98 8.04
CA ALA A 16 33.91 13.98 9.08
C ALA A 16 33.35 15.35 8.68
N TYR A 17 33.60 15.78 7.44
CA TYR A 17 33.07 17.04 6.92
C TYR A 17 31.54 17.08 6.91
N LEU A 18 30.88 16.02 6.41
CA LEU A 18 29.42 15.94 6.40
C LEU A 18 28.84 15.96 7.81
N HIS A 19 29.44 15.22 8.74
CA HIS A 19 29.02 15.19 10.13
C HIS A 19 29.10 16.57 10.77
N ASP A 20 30.25 17.24 10.66
CA ASP A 20 30.46 18.56 11.26
C ASP A 20 29.53 19.60 10.64
N SER A 21 29.40 19.60 9.31
CA SER A 21 28.53 20.51 8.56
C SER A 21 27.04 20.37 8.95
N LEU A 22 26.57 19.12 9.13
CA LEU A 22 25.18 18.85 9.54
C LEU A 22 24.92 19.05 11.03
N SER A 23 25.97 19.08 11.87
CA SER A 23 25.86 19.30 13.31
C SER A 23 25.83 20.79 13.70
N LEU A 24 26.09 21.69 12.74
CA LEU A 24 26.01 23.14 12.97
C LEU A 24 24.57 23.59 13.27
N THR A 25 24.47 24.76 13.90
CA THR A 25 23.19 25.43 14.13
C THR A 25 23.24 26.82 13.47
N PRO A 26 22.65 27.00 12.26
CA PRO A 26 21.85 26.04 11.50
C PRO A 26 22.70 25.00 10.75
N PRO A 27 22.13 23.81 10.44
CA PRO A 27 22.83 22.77 9.72
C PRO A 27 23.07 23.16 8.26
N ILE A 28 24.27 22.87 7.75
CA ILE A 28 24.64 23.13 6.35
C ILE A 28 24.57 21.81 5.59
N ARG A 29 23.60 21.72 4.67
CA ARG A 29 23.42 20.55 3.81
C ARG A 29 24.30 20.67 2.56
N PRO A 30 24.84 19.56 2.02
CA PRO A 30 25.73 19.60 0.86
C PRO A 30 25.06 20.11 -0.43
N ASP A 31 23.72 20.07 -0.48
CA ASP A 31 22.90 20.59 -1.58
C ASP A 31 22.32 21.99 -1.30
N GLY A 32 22.73 22.63 -0.21
CA GLY A 32 22.33 23.98 0.17
C GLY A 32 20.87 24.13 0.60
N ARG A 33 20.11 23.03 0.72
CA ARG A 33 18.71 23.10 1.15
C ARG A 33 18.60 23.44 2.64
N THR A 34 17.47 24.01 3.06
CA THR A 34 17.20 24.18 4.49
C THR A 34 16.94 22.84 5.18
N ALA A 35 16.97 22.80 6.52
CA ALA A 35 16.73 21.57 7.28
C ALA A 35 15.37 20.90 6.96
N THR A 36 14.35 21.69 6.64
CA THR A 36 12.98 21.20 6.38
C THR A 36 12.63 21.11 4.89
N GLN A 37 13.52 21.54 4.00
CA GLN A 37 13.26 21.55 2.56
C GLN A 37 13.49 20.18 1.92
N PHE A 38 12.44 19.63 1.33
CA PHE A 38 12.48 18.38 0.57
C PHE A 38 13.24 18.50 -0.75
N ARG A 39 13.58 17.36 -1.35
CA ARG A 39 14.24 17.34 -2.66
C ARG A 39 13.15 17.60 -3.70
N PRO A 40 13.42 18.39 -4.75
CA PRO A 40 12.50 18.43 -5.88
C PRO A 40 12.23 17.02 -6.41
N LEU A 41 10.96 16.74 -6.68
CA LEU A 41 10.49 15.52 -7.31
C LEU A 41 9.49 15.88 -8.41
N THR A 42 9.36 14.99 -9.39
CA THR A 42 8.31 15.05 -10.41
C THR A 42 7.33 13.93 -10.15
N ALA A 43 6.04 14.23 -10.20
CA ALA A 43 4.98 13.25 -10.05
C ALA A 43 4.05 13.28 -11.27
N GLU A 44 3.80 12.10 -11.86
CA GLU A 44 2.93 11.90 -13.01
C GLU A 44 1.87 10.86 -12.68
N THR A 45 0.66 11.00 -13.20
CA THR A 45 -0.44 10.04 -13.00
C THR A 45 -0.97 9.56 -14.35
N GLY A 46 -1.50 8.34 -14.41
CA GLY A 46 -2.09 7.79 -15.64
C GLY A 46 -1.06 7.38 -16.69
N ILE A 47 0.15 7.05 -16.26
CA ILE A 47 1.26 6.64 -17.15
C ILE A 47 1.12 5.19 -17.65
N LEU A 48 0.35 4.35 -16.95
CA LEU A 48 0.11 2.94 -17.31
C LEU A 48 -1.33 2.75 -17.81
N PRO A 49 -1.56 2.58 -19.14
CA PRO A 49 -2.91 2.50 -19.71
C PRO A 49 -3.68 1.22 -19.34
N GLY A 50 -2.99 0.17 -18.86
CA GLY A 50 -3.59 -1.11 -18.46
C GLY A 50 -4.04 -1.17 -16.99
N THR A 51 -3.96 -0.06 -16.26
CA THR A 51 -4.29 0.01 -14.83
C THR A 51 -5.51 0.89 -14.61
N ASN A 52 -6.28 0.63 -13.56
CA ASN A 52 -7.39 1.50 -13.16
C ASN A 52 -6.88 2.85 -12.64
N GLY A 53 -5.68 2.85 -12.04
CA GLY A 53 -4.95 4.05 -11.67
C GLY A 53 -3.45 3.78 -11.66
N SER A 54 -2.65 4.79 -11.98
CA SER A 54 -1.19 4.70 -11.88
C SER A 54 -0.56 6.03 -11.51
N ALA A 55 0.59 5.95 -10.86
CA ALA A 55 1.42 7.09 -10.51
C ALA A 55 2.90 6.76 -10.69
N ARG A 56 3.70 7.78 -11.02
CA ARG A 56 5.15 7.71 -11.13
C ARG A 56 5.75 8.89 -10.37
N ILE A 57 6.74 8.63 -9.54
CA ILE A 57 7.49 9.65 -8.80
C ILE A 57 8.97 9.51 -9.15
N CYS A 58 9.60 10.61 -9.58
CA CYS A 58 11.02 10.68 -9.91
C CYS A 58 11.73 11.75 -9.07
N PHE A 59 12.81 11.38 -8.40
CA PHE A 59 13.72 12.31 -7.74
C PHE A 59 14.85 12.75 -8.66
N ALA A 60 15.47 13.88 -8.34
CA ALA A 60 16.61 14.42 -9.11
C ALA A 60 17.88 13.53 -9.11
N ASP A 61 17.98 12.53 -8.23
CA ASP A 61 19.06 11.53 -8.27
C ASP A 61 18.77 10.34 -9.19
N GLY A 62 17.63 10.36 -9.89
CA GLY A 62 17.19 9.25 -10.73
C GLY A 62 16.49 8.14 -9.96
N THR A 63 16.32 8.26 -8.64
CA THR A 63 15.46 7.34 -7.89
C THR A 63 14.03 7.50 -8.36
N GLU A 64 13.41 6.38 -8.74
CA GLU A 64 12.07 6.36 -9.31
C GLU A 64 11.22 5.29 -8.63
N ALA A 65 9.94 5.59 -8.43
CA ALA A 65 8.92 4.65 -8.01
C ALA A 65 7.72 4.74 -8.95
N ILE A 66 7.21 3.59 -9.39
CA ILE A 66 5.98 3.47 -10.18
C ILE A 66 4.98 2.64 -9.38
N VAL A 67 3.73 3.08 -9.34
CA VAL A 67 2.62 2.38 -8.71
C VAL A 67 1.51 2.20 -9.72
N GLY A 68 0.95 0.99 -9.79
CA GLY A 68 -0.22 0.64 -10.57
C GLY A 68 -1.29 0.02 -9.66
N VAL A 69 -2.54 0.44 -9.84
CA VAL A 69 -3.71 -0.09 -9.14
C VAL A 69 -4.59 -0.78 -10.15
N LYS A 70 -4.91 -2.04 -9.88
CA LYS A 70 -5.83 -2.86 -10.67
C LYS A 70 -6.99 -3.29 -9.80
N ALA A 71 -8.20 -3.20 -10.32
CA ALA A 71 -9.42 -3.62 -9.65
C ALA A 71 -10.06 -4.76 -10.44
N GLU A 72 -10.51 -5.79 -9.72
CA GLU A 72 -11.23 -6.94 -10.28
C GLU A 72 -12.54 -7.14 -9.51
N VAL A 73 -13.58 -7.59 -10.22
CA VAL A 73 -14.90 -7.82 -9.62
C VAL A 73 -15.04 -9.30 -9.31
N GLU A 74 -15.12 -9.64 -8.03
CA GLU A 74 -15.38 -11.01 -7.58
C GLU A 74 -16.70 -11.14 -6.81
N LYS A 75 -17.25 -12.35 -6.81
CA LYS A 75 -18.40 -12.68 -5.95
C LYS A 75 -17.92 -12.77 -4.51
N THR A 76 -18.57 -12.03 -3.61
CA THR A 76 -18.30 -12.12 -2.17
C THR A 76 -18.49 -13.54 -1.67
N ARG A 77 -17.43 -14.14 -1.11
CA ARG A 77 -17.50 -15.46 -0.47
C ARG A 77 -18.29 -15.34 0.84
N LEU A 78 -19.49 -15.92 0.89
CA LEU A 78 -20.20 -16.07 2.17
C LEU A 78 -19.35 -17.00 3.04
N ALA A 79 -18.92 -16.50 4.20
CA ALA A 79 -18.22 -17.33 5.17
C ALA A 79 -19.21 -18.39 5.67
N TYR A 80 -19.04 -19.64 5.24
CA TYR A 80 -19.67 -20.78 5.89
C TYR A 80 -18.94 -20.96 7.23
N ASN A 81 -19.36 -20.22 8.25
CA ASN A 81 -18.84 -20.42 9.59
C ASN A 81 -19.11 -21.88 10.00
N HIS A 82 -18.05 -22.57 10.44
CA HIS A 82 -18.09 -23.92 10.97
C HIS A 82 -18.73 -23.86 12.37
N GLY A 83 -20.06 -23.76 12.39
CA GLY A 83 -20.87 -23.60 13.58
C GLY A 83 -22.31 -23.35 13.18
N GLU A 84 -23.21 -23.84 14.03
CA GLU A 84 -24.66 -23.96 13.89
C GLU A 84 -25.37 -22.62 13.55
N GLU A 85 -24.67 -21.49 13.71
CA GLU A 85 -25.13 -20.14 13.38
C GLU A 85 -24.80 -19.68 11.95
N GLY A 86 -23.81 -20.26 11.28
CA GLY A 86 -23.43 -19.92 9.90
C GLY A 86 -24.47 -20.37 8.85
N ALA A 87 -25.24 -21.42 9.17
CA ALA A 87 -26.30 -21.92 8.32
C ALA A 87 -27.48 -20.93 8.20
N LYS A 88 -27.69 -20.04 9.19
CA LYS A 88 -28.77 -19.05 9.15
C LYS A 88 -28.50 -17.94 8.13
N LEU A 89 -27.25 -17.53 7.92
CA LEU A 89 -26.92 -16.48 6.95
C LEU A 89 -27.11 -16.98 5.50
N VAL A 90 -26.72 -18.23 5.23
CA VAL A 90 -26.85 -18.85 3.91
C VAL A 90 -28.32 -19.18 3.61
N ALA A 91 -29.07 -19.69 4.59
CA ALA A 91 -30.51 -19.91 4.46
C ALA A 91 -31.28 -18.59 4.29
N ALA A 92 -30.91 -17.51 4.98
CA ALA A 92 -31.51 -16.19 4.80
C ALA A 92 -31.23 -15.59 3.41
N THR A 93 -30.06 -15.84 2.82
CA THR A 93 -29.79 -15.39 1.44
C THR A 93 -30.51 -16.21 0.36
N ALA A 94 -30.79 -17.48 0.62
CA ALA A 94 -31.60 -18.32 -0.27
C ALA A 94 -33.11 -18.05 -0.12
N ALA A 95 -33.55 -17.68 1.09
CA ALA A 95 -34.93 -17.31 1.40
C ALA A 95 -35.26 -15.86 0.99
N ALA A 96 -34.30 -14.92 1.01
CA ALA A 96 -34.48 -13.54 0.54
C ALA A 96 -34.63 -13.40 -0.98
N ALA A 97 -34.59 -14.52 -1.74
CA ALA A 97 -35.08 -14.54 -3.11
C ALA A 97 -36.62 -14.59 -3.17
N ASN A 98 -37.31 -14.82 -2.05
CA ASN A 98 -38.76 -14.89 -1.93
C ASN A 98 -39.22 -14.43 -0.53
N ASP A 99 -39.20 -13.13 -0.22
CA ASP A 99 -40.28 -12.48 0.54
C ASP A 99 -39.94 -11.00 0.80
N ASP A 100 -40.94 -10.17 0.53
CA ASP A 100 -41.04 -8.80 1.00
C ASP A 100 -41.31 -8.80 2.53
N GLU A 101 -40.89 -7.71 3.18
CA GLU A 101 -41.22 -7.25 4.54
C GLU A 101 -40.30 -7.65 5.73
N ASP A 102 -39.93 -6.56 6.44
CA ASP A 102 -39.55 -6.42 7.85
C ASP A 102 -38.13 -6.78 8.34
N GLY A 103 -37.27 -5.76 8.35
CA GLY A 103 -36.84 -5.18 9.62
C GLY A 103 -35.70 -5.85 10.40
N ALA A 104 -34.92 -6.76 9.80
CA ALA A 104 -33.69 -7.24 10.41
C ALA A 104 -32.52 -6.28 10.14
N GLU A 105 -31.87 -5.80 11.20
CA GLU A 105 -30.65 -5.00 11.17
C GLU A 105 -29.55 -5.78 10.43
N TYR A 106 -29.44 -5.54 9.12
CA TYR A 106 -28.47 -6.18 8.25
C TYR A 106 -27.07 -5.84 8.76
N GLY A 107 -26.41 -6.82 9.37
CA GLY A 107 -24.98 -6.77 9.67
C GLY A 107 -24.25 -6.16 8.47
N GLN A 108 -23.64 -5.01 8.71
CA GLN A 108 -23.25 -4.08 7.67
C GLN A 108 -22.38 -4.79 6.64
N ARG A 109 -22.90 -4.96 5.41
CA ARG A 109 -22.16 -5.54 4.28
C ARG A 109 -20.97 -4.62 4.03
N ALA A 110 -19.79 -5.03 4.49
CA ALA A 110 -18.57 -4.24 4.44
C ALA A 110 -17.49 -4.98 3.64
N GLY A 111 -16.64 -4.22 2.94
CA GLY A 111 -15.51 -4.82 2.25
C GLY A 111 -14.48 -5.39 3.22
N ARG A 112 -13.67 -6.33 2.72
CA ARG A 112 -12.70 -7.09 3.52
C ARG A 112 -11.28 -6.64 3.23
N SER A 113 -10.45 -6.58 4.27
CA SER A 113 -9.01 -6.30 4.15
C SER A 113 -8.29 -7.34 3.29
N GLU A 114 -8.75 -8.60 3.31
CA GLU A 114 -8.20 -9.70 2.51
C GLU A 114 -8.34 -9.50 0.98
N TRP A 115 -9.12 -8.50 0.54
CA TRP A 115 -9.27 -8.18 -0.90
C TRP A 115 -8.17 -7.26 -1.43
N VAL A 116 -7.27 -6.80 -0.57
CA VAL A 116 -6.15 -5.95 -0.95
C VAL A 116 -4.89 -6.80 -1.08
N GLU A 117 -4.35 -6.84 -2.29
CA GLU A 117 -3.05 -7.45 -2.58
C GLU A 117 -2.07 -6.35 -2.98
N LEU A 118 -0.84 -6.42 -2.46
CA LEU A 118 0.24 -5.49 -2.78
C LEU A 118 1.53 -6.28 -3.04
N SER A 119 2.17 -6.00 -4.17
CA SER A 119 3.48 -6.55 -4.53
C SER A 119 4.47 -5.40 -4.72
N VAL A 120 5.71 -5.59 -4.24
CA VAL A 120 6.80 -4.61 -4.37
C VAL A 120 7.97 -5.24 -5.11
N GLU A 121 8.36 -4.59 -6.20
CA GLU A 121 9.56 -4.93 -6.96
C GLU A 121 10.60 -3.83 -6.77
N ILE A 122 11.82 -4.22 -6.35
CA ILE A 122 12.96 -3.32 -6.27
C ILE A 122 14.04 -3.85 -7.20
N PRO A 123 14.53 -3.05 -8.17
CA PRO A 123 15.57 -3.50 -9.10
C PRO A 123 16.79 -4.08 -8.37
N GLY A 124 17.15 -5.31 -8.75
CA GLY A 124 18.30 -6.02 -8.18
C GLY A 124 18.03 -6.76 -6.86
N LEU A 125 16.81 -6.68 -6.29
CA LEU A 125 16.35 -7.56 -5.22
C LEU A 125 15.37 -8.58 -5.79
N ARG A 126 15.22 -9.72 -5.10
CA ARG A 126 14.20 -10.70 -5.47
C ARG A 126 12.89 -10.37 -4.79
N ASP A 127 11.79 -10.74 -5.42
CA ASP A 127 10.43 -10.60 -4.90
C ASP A 127 10.14 -11.58 -3.75
N ASP A 128 10.84 -12.72 -3.70
CA ASP A 128 10.76 -13.71 -2.61
C ASP A 128 11.73 -13.43 -1.44
N ASP A 129 12.48 -12.32 -1.47
CA ASP A 129 13.35 -11.93 -0.36
C ASP A 129 12.52 -11.42 0.83
N ALA A 130 12.97 -11.75 2.05
CA ALA A 130 12.25 -11.34 3.27
C ALA A 130 12.04 -9.82 3.39
N ASN A 131 12.93 -9.01 2.82
CA ASN A 131 12.84 -7.55 2.87
C ASN A 131 11.72 -7.00 1.99
N THR A 132 11.53 -7.54 0.78
CA THR A 132 10.50 -7.09 -0.17
C THR A 132 9.11 -7.55 0.30
N ILE A 133 9.02 -8.76 0.85
CA ILE A 133 7.81 -9.28 1.52
C ILE A 133 7.45 -8.43 2.74
N PHE A 134 8.41 -8.13 3.62
CA PHE A 134 8.15 -7.28 4.78
C PHE A 134 7.68 -5.88 4.37
N LEU A 135 8.31 -5.29 3.35
CA LEU A 135 7.92 -3.99 2.83
C LEU A 135 6.50 -4.00 2.25
N SER A 136 6.12 -5.05 1.50
CA SER A 136 4.77 -5.14 0.94
C SER A 136 3.71 -5.28 2.03
N GLU A 137 3.99 -6.07 3.07
CA GLU A 137 3.09 -6.27 4.21
C GLU A 137 2.96 -5.00 5.06
N MET A 138 4.06 -4.29 5.31
CA MET A 138 4.03 -3.01 6.02
C MET A 138 3.22 -1.94 5.27
N LEU A 139 3.34 -1.90 3.94
CA LEU A 139 2.59 -0.95 3.11
C LEU A 139 1.10 -1.32 3.02
N SER A 140 0.78 -2.61 2.94
CA SER A 140 -0.62 -3.06 2.93
C SER A 140 -1.30 -2.82 4.29
N GLU A 141 -0.59 -3.04 5.39
CA GLU A 141 -1.06 -2.71 6.74
C GLU A 141 -1.32 -1.20 6.87
N ALA A 142 -0.38 -0.35 6.43
CA ALA A 142 -0.56 1.09 6.48
C ALA A 142 -1.76 1.58 5.65
N LEU A 143 -2.02 0.95 4.49
CA LEU A 143 -3.19 1.26 3.65
C LEU A 143 -4.52 0.82 4.31
N LEU A 144 -4.50 -0.23 5.12
CA LEU A 144 -5.67 -0.80 5.79
C LEU A 144 -5.86 -0.29 7.23
N ALA A 145 -4.89 0.44 7.78
CA ALA A 145 -4.83 0.81 9.19
C ALA A 145 -6.05 1.62 9.68
N ASP A 146 -6.62 2.47 8.82
CA ASP A 146 -7.81 3.27 9.16
C ASP A 146 -9.15 2.51 8.99
N GLY A 147 -9.12 1.36 8.32
CA GLY A 147 -10.29 0.59 7.93
C GLY A 147 -11.28 1.32 7.00
N GLU A 148 -11.00 2.56 6.58
CA GLU A 148 -11.85 3.33 5.67
C GLU A 148 -11.69 2.84 4.23
N PHE A 149 -10.49 2.45 3.84
CA PHE A 149 -10.24 1.90 2.50
C PHE A 149 -11.02 0.60 2.28
N ALA A 150 -10.91 -0.36 3.20
CA ALA A 150 -11.58 -1.66 3.09
C ALA A 150 -13.11 -1.53 3.00
N LYS A 151 -13.72 -0.59 3.73
CA LYS A 151 -15.18 -0.33 3.66
C LYS A 151 -15.66 0.07 2.27
N LYS A 152 -14.79 0.68 1.45
CA LYS A 152 -15.11 1.12 0.09
C LYS A 152 -14.98 0.00 -0.96
N LEU A 153 -14.41 -1.15 -0.61
CA LEU A 153 -14.19 -2.28 -1.54
C LEU A 153 -15.44 -3.14 -1.76
N TRP A 154 -16.63 -2.56 -1.75
CA TRP A 154 -17.89 -3.29 -1.97
C TRP A 154 -18.73 -2.55 -3.01
N ILE A 155 -19.37 -3.30 -3.90
CA ILE A 155 -20.31 -2.75 -4.89
C ILE A 155 -21.72 -2.90 -4.31
N ASN A 156 -22.45 -1.79 -4.16
CA ASN A 156 -23.84 -1.82 -3.68
C ASN A 156 -24.68 -2.82 -4.48
N SER A 157 -25.50 -3.61 -3.78
CA SER A 157 -26.60 -4.31 -4.43
C SER A 157 -27.63 -3.26 -4.82
N SER A 158 -27.83 -3.07 -6.13
CA SER A 158 -29.02 -2.40 -6.68
C SER A 158 -30.29 -3.15 -6.29
#